data_AF-A0A7W3YTG5-F1
#
_entry.id   AF-A0A7W3YTG5-F1
#
_cell.length_a   1.000
_cell.length_b   1.000
_cell.length_c   1.000
_cell.angle_alpha   90.00
_cell.angle_beta   90.00
_cell.angle_gamma   90.00
#
_symmetry.space_group_name_H-M   'P 1'
#
loop_
_entity.id
_entity.type
_entity.pdbx_description
1 polymer ?
#
loop_
_entity_poly.entity_id
_entity_poly.type
_entity_poly.pdbx_seq_one_letter_code
_entity_poly.pdbx_strand_id
1 'polypeptide(L)'
;MLLGLALATAWSASAQALPPIREFYFDTDAAAAPIVLVDPAQADAVDQLARQRSRGRRAVEASVQLADIAAAEGRLELADTLYQEALAAAPANSMLGRGVRWNMGWHAFRQGRHEQAQQLWLQALEQVRGEPSWAPPTLALVLHRQGNTDEAVKWYAAAVRTEPQLWIDPANFERLLPHWQPAERQALEQVHQAWVASPPSWP
;
A
#
# COMPACT_ATOMS: atom_id res chain seq x y z
N MET A 1 -16.16 6.72 -49.11
CA MET A 1 -15.59 5.68 -48.21
C MET A 1 -14.51 6.36 -47.36
N LEU A 2 -14.83 6.71 -46.12
CA LEU A 2 -13.86 7.26 -45.15
C LEU A 2 -13.75 6.24 -44.03
N LEU A 3 -12.67 5.46 -44.04
CA LEU A 3 -12.31 4.55 -42.97
C LEU A 3 -11.55 5.34 -41.90
N GLY A 4 -12.22 5.62 -40.78
CA GLY A 4 -11.59 6.15 -39.58
C GLY A 4 -10.83 5.05 -38.86
N LEU A 5 -9.50 5.20 -38.78
CA LEU A 5 -8.65 4.39 -37.90
C LEU A 5 -8.76 4.94 -36.48
N ALA A 6 -9.44 4.21 -35.61
CA ALA A 6 -9.37 4.40 -34.17
C ALA A 6 -8.06 3.76 -33.65
N LEU A 7 -7.09 4.60 -33.30
CA LEU A 7 -5.88 4.19 -32.58
C LEU A 7 -6.24 4.00 -31.10
N ALA A 8 -6.43 2.74 -30.70
CA ALA A 8 -6.45 2.38 -29.29
C ALA A 8 -5.01 2.38 -28.77
N THR A 9 -4.64 3.38 -27.96
CA THR A 9 -3.37 3.36 -27.24
C THR A 9 -3.47 2.38 -26.08
N ALA A 10 -2.96 1.17 -26.28
CA ALA A 10 -2.70 0.26 -25.17
C ALA A 10 -1.59 0.87 -24.30
N TRP A 11 -1.93 1.31 -23.09
CA TRP A 11 -0.94 1.57 -22.06
C TRP A 11 -0.30 0.23 -21.69
N SER A 12 0.89 -0.04 -22.22
CA SER A 12 1.74 -1.10 -21.69
C SER A 12 2.17 -0.68 -20.30
N ALA A 13 1.66 -1.37 -19.26
CA ALA A 13 2.14 -1.25 -17.90
C ALA A 13 3.60 -1.71 -17.86
N SER A 14 4.54 -0.79 -18.01
CA SER A 14 5.93 -1.05 -17.66
C SER A 14 5.98 -1.31 -16.16
N ALA A 15 6.44 -2.50 -15.76
CA ALA A 15 6.76 -2.76 -14.36
C ALA A 15 7.78 -1.70 -13.92
N GLN A 16 7.37 -0.81 -13.01
CA GLN A 16 8.27 0.19 -12.43
C GLN A 16 9.42 -0.58 -11.77
N ALA A 17 10.66 -0.25 -12.13
CA ALA A 17 11.81 -0.90 -11.53
C ALA A 17 11.79 -0.66 -10.01
N LEU A 18 12.08 -1.71 -9.24
CA LEU A 18 12.23 -1.59 -7.80
C LEU A 18 13.40 -0.66 -7.47
N PRO A 19 13.27 0.20 -6.44
CA PRO A 19 14.40 0.94 -5.93
C PRO A 19 15.45 -0.03 -5.38
N PRO A 20 16.74 0.36 -5.38
CA PRO A 20 17.76 -0.46 -4.74
C PRO A 20 17.46 -0.61 -3.25
N ILE A 21 17.67 -1.81 -2.73
CA ILE A 21 17.54 -2.07 -1.29
C ILE A 21 18.63 -1.28 -0.55
N ARG A 22 18.22 -0.55 0.48
CA ARG A 22 19.06 0.29 1.33
C ARG A 22 19.56 -0.50 2.52
N GLU A 23 20.57 0.04 3.21
CA GLU A 23 21.18 -0.68 4.33
C GLU A 23 20.20 -0.85 5.50
N PHE A 24 19.48 0.20 5.86
CA PHE A 24 18.53 0.19 6.97
C PHE A 24 17.29 1.03 6.69
N TYR A 25 16.18 0.69 7.35
CA TYR A 25 14.87 1.33 7.20
C TYR A 25 14.26 1.71 8.55
N PHE A 26 14.87 2.64 9.27
CA PHE A 26 14.44 3.01 10.64
C PHE A 26 13.33 4.07 10.66
N ASP A 27 13.07 4.75 9.56
CA ASP A 27 12.28 5.97 9.59
C ASP A 27 10.78 5.68 9.72
N THR A 28 10.10 6.49 10.54
CA THR A 28 8.64 6.48 10.62
C THR A 28 8.06 7.41 9.55
N ASP A 29 7.11 6.93 8.76
CA ASP A 29 6.39 7.74 7.78
C ASP A 29 4.92 7.89 8.18
N ALA A 30 4.54 9.09 8.62
CA ALA A 30 3.17 9.42 9.00
C ALA A 30 2.16 9.30 7.85
N ALA A 31 2.61 9.28 6.59
CA ALA A 31 1.73 9.05 5.45
C ALA A 31 1.29 7.58 5.34
N ALA A 32 2.06 6.63 5.90
CA ALA A 32 1.81 5.20 5.78
C ALA A 32 0.91 4.67 6.90
N ALA A 33 -0.28 5.25 7.00
CA ALA A 33 -1.28 4.88 7.99
C ALA A 33 -2.71 4.98 7.42
N PRO A 34 -3.68 4.24 7.98
CA PRO A 34 -5.10 4.41 7.65
C PRO A 34 -5.54 5.87 7.83
N ILE A 35 -6.19 6.45 6.83
CA ILE A 35 -6.74 7.81 6.93
C ILE A 35 -8.12 7.74 7.56
N VAL A 36 -8.20 8.10 8.84
CA VAL A 36 -9.44 8.12 9.62
C VAL A 36 -9.77 9.55 10.01
N LEU A 37 -10.83 10.10 9.41
CA LEU A 37 -11.35 11.44 9.68
C LEU A 37 -12.48 11.42 10.74
N VAL A 38 -13.35 10.42 10.69
CA VAL A 38 -14.46 10.20 11.63
C VAL A 38 -14.27 8.82 12.26
N ASP A 39 -14.55 8.66 13.54
CA ASP A 39 -14.47 7.34 14.19
C ASP A 39 -15.46 6.36 13.51
N PRO A 40 -15.00 5.23 12.95
CA PRO A 40 -15.88 4.26 12.28
C PRO A 40 -16.89 3.61 13.22
N ALA A 41 -16.72 3.71 14.55
CA ALA A 41 -17.70 3.22 15.52
C ALA A 41 -18.96 4.11 15.62
N GLN A 42 -18.94 5.33 15.08
CA GLN A 42 -20.09 6.23 15.10
C GLN A 42 -21.14 5.80 14.07
N ALA A 43 -22.40 5.66 14.50
CA ALA A 43 -23.49 5.20 13.65
C ALA A 43 -23.77 6.11 12.44
N ASP A 44 -23.48 7.41 12.54
CA ASP A 44 -23.65 8.39 11.47
C ASP A 44 -22.33 8.74 10.76
N ALA A 45 -21.28 7.91 10.90
CA ALA A 45 -19.95 8.20 10.34
C ALA A 45 -19.98 8.47 8.83
N VAL A 46 -20.71 7.66 8.07
CA VAL A 46 -20.86 7.84 6.61
C VAL A 46 -21.50 9.18 6.28
N ASP A 47 -22.55 9.57 7.01
CA ASP A 47 -23.22 10.85 6.81
C ASP A 47 -22.32 12.03 7.18
N GLN A 48 -21.53 11.91 8.26
CA GLN A 48 -20.54 12.91 8.63
C GLN A 48 -19.50 13.09 7.53
N LEU A 49 -18.93 11.99 7.01
CA LEU A 49 -17.95 12.02 5.93
C LEU A 49 -18.53 12.62 4.64
N ALA A 50 -19.74 12.23 4.27
CA ALA A 50 -20.45 12.79 3.11
C ALA A 50 -20.66 14.30 3.24
N ARG A 51 -20.99 14.79 4.44
CA ARG A 51 -21.11 16.24 4.74
C ARG A 51 -19.76 16.97 4.68
N GLN A 52 -18.67 16.36 5.14
CA GLN A 52 -17.33 16.98 5.05
C GLN A 52 -16.91 17.13 3.59
N ARG A 53 -17.05 16.04 2.82
CA ARG A 53 -16.76 16.00 1.38
C ARG A 53 -17.58 17.04 0.60
N SER A 54 -18.89 17.11 0.80
CA SER A 54 -19.76 18.05 0.06
C SER A 54 -19.50 19.53 0.39
N ARG A 55 -19.03 19.82 1.60
CA ARG A 55 -18.65 21.17 2.03
C ARG A 55 -17.22 21.55 1.61
N GLY A 56 -16.49 20.67 0.93
CA GLY A 56 -15.10 20.88 0.52
C GLY A 56 -14.09 20.89 1.68
N ARG A 57 -14.49 20.48 2.89
CA ARG A 57 -13.63 20.45 4.07
C ARG A 57 -13.03 19.05 4.21
N ARG A 58 -11.69 18.93 4.22
CA ARG A 58 -10.99 17.64 4.34
C ARG A 58 -11.56 16.59 3.37
N ALA A 59 -11.90 17.05 2.16
CA ALA A 59 -12.66 16.27 1.20
C ALA A 59 -11.87 15.04 0.72
N VAL A 60 -10.55 15.17 0.60
CA VAL A 60 -9.66 14.06 0.26
C VAL A 60 -9.70 13.00 1.35
N GLU A 61 -9.49 13.37 2.62
CA GLU A 61 -9.52 12.41 3.72
C GLU A 61 -10.89 11.75 3.87
N ALA A 62 -11.97 12.52 3.71
CA ALA A 62 -13.32 11.99 3.72
C ALA A 62 -13.55 10.98 2.58
N SER A 63 -13.07 11.28 1.37
CA SER A 63 -13.16 10.37 0.23
C SER A 63 -12.38 9.07 0.47
N VAL A 64 -11.16 9.13 1.01
CA VAL A 64 -10.37 7.92 1.33
C VAL A 64 -11.12 7.06 2.35
N GLN A 65 -11.59 7.65 3.44
CA GLN A 65 -12.28 6.86 4.46
C GLN A 65 -13.61 6.28 3.95
N LEU A 66 -14.36 7.02 3.13
CA LEU A 66 -15.56 6.49 2.46
C LEU A 66 -15.20 5.34 1.50
N ALA A 67 -14.04 5.41 0.84
CA ALA A 67 -13.57 4.34 -0.04
C ALA A 67 -13.28 3.07 0.76
N ASP A 68 -12.63 3.18 1.92
CA ASP A 68 -12.36 2.05 2.82
C ASP A 68 -13.65 1.40 3.34
N ILE A 69 -14.63 2.21 3.74
CA ILE A 69 -15.96 1.71 4.16
C ILE A 69 -16.64 1.01 3.00
N ALA A 70 -16.66 1.61 1.80
CA ALA A 70 -17.24 0.99 0.62
C ALA A 70 -16.56 -0.34 0.25
N ALA A 71 -15.23 -0.42 0.35
CA ALA A 71 -14.48 -1.65 0.10
C ALA A 71 -14.81 -2.74 1.12
N ALA A 72 -14.90 -2.41 2.41
CA ALA A 72 -15.27 -3.34 3.47
C ALA A 72 -16.69 -3.90 3.30
N GLU A 73 -17.59 -3.13 2.69
CA GLU A 73 -18.95 -3.55 2.35
C GLU A 73 -19.07 -4.24 0.98
N GLY A 74 -17.95 -4.46 0.27
CA GLY A 74 -17.93 -5.09 -1.05
C GLY A 74 -18.41 -4.21 -2.19
N ARG A 75 -18.57 -2.90 -1.98
CA ARG A 75 -18.92 -1.90 -3.01
C ARG A 75 -17.66 -1.43 -3.74
N LEU A 76 -17.03 -2.34 -4.46
CA LEU A 76 -15.66 -2.20 -4.98
C LEU A 76 -15.52 -1.08 -6.03
N GLU A 77 -16.50 -0.93 -6.91
CA GLU A 77 -16.50 0.11 -7.95
C GLU A 77 -16.61 1.52 -7.34
N LEU A 78 -17.40 1.65 -6.27
CA LEU A 78 -17.51 2.89 -5.52
C LEU A 78 -16.20 3.21 -4.79
N ALA A 79 -15.59 2.20 -4.15
CA ALA A 79 -14.29 2.37 -3.51
C ALA A 79 -13.22 2.85 -4.51
N ASP A 80 -13.14 2.20 -5.68
CA ASP A 80 -12.23 2.61 -6.76
C ASP A 80 -12.49 4.06 -7.19
N THR A 81 -13.75 4.44 -7.39
CA THR A 81 -14.12 5.82 -7.78
C THR A 81 -13.67 6.83 -6.72
N LEU A 82 -13.97 6.57 -5.45
CA LEU A 82 -13.61 7.47 -4.34
C LEU A 82 -12.10 7.60 -4.16
N TYR A 83 -11.34 6.52 -4.33
CA TYR A 83 -9.88 6.54 -4.31
C TYR A 83 -9.29 7.37 -5.46
N GLN A 84 -9.82 7.21 -6.68
CA GLN A 84 -9.36 7.99 -7.84
C GLN A 84 -9.65 9.48 -7.67
N GLU A 85 -10.82 9.84 -7.17
CA GLU A 85 -11.15 11.24 -6.86
C GLU A 85 -10.24 11.82 -5.78
N ALA A 86 -9.98 11.05 -4.72
CA ALA A 86 -9.06 11.47 -3.66
C ALA A 86 -7.64 11.69 -4.20
N LEU A 87 -7.15 10.79 -5.06
CA LEU A 87 -5.83 10.90 -5.67
C LEU A 87 -5.72 12.11 -6.60
N ALA A 88 -6.77 12.38 -7.39
CA ALA A 88 -6.82 13.53 -8.30
C ALA A 88 -6.85 14.88 -7.54
N ALA A 89 -7.48 14.92 -6.36
CA ALA A 89 -7.59 16.12 -5.55
C ALA A 89 -6.39 16.34 -4.61
N ALA A 90 -5.64 15.30 -4.27
CA ALA A 90 -4.50 15.39 -3.37
C ALA A 90 -3.27 15.97 -4.09
N PRO A 91 -2.52 16.92 -3.48
CA PRO A 91 -1.27 17.39 -4.06
C PRO A 91 -0.25 16.25 -4.15
N ALA A 92 0.28 16.00 -5.35
CA ALA A 92 1.05 14.80 -5.67
C ALA A 92 2.25 14.54 -4.73
N ASN A 93 2.97 15.59 -4.34
CA ASN A 93 4.19 15.50 -3.52
C ASN A 93 3.94 15.87 -2.04
N SER A 94 2.69 15.77 -1.57
CA SER A 94 2.33 16.05 -0.18
C SER A 94 2.24 14.78 0.66
N MET A 95 2.33 14.93 1.98
CA MET A 95 2.05 13.86 2.94
C MET A 95 0.67 13.22 2.70
N LEU A 96 -0.34 14.04 2.42
CA LEU A 96 -1.69 13.58 2.09
C LEU A 96 -1.71 12.77 0.79
N GLY A 97 -1.07 13.25 -0.27
CA GLY A 97 -0.96 12.51 -1.53
C GLY A 97 -0.24 11.17 -1.40
N ARG A 98 0.82 11.10 -0.58
CA ARG A 98 1.48 9.81 -0.25
C ARG A 98 0.53 8.89 0.52
N GLY A 99 -0.21 9.42 1.50
CA GLY A 99 -1.16 8.64 2.28
C GLY A 99 -2.33 8.10 1.45
N VAL A 100 -2.84 8.88 0.50
CA VAL A 100 -3.86 8.40 -0.45
C VAL A 100 -3.32 7.21 -1.25
N ARG A 101 -2.11 7.32 -1.81
CA ARG A 101 -1.49 6.22 -2.57
C ARG A 101 -1.24 4.99 -1.70
N TRP A 102 -0.78 5.18 -0.47
CA TRP A 102 -0.53 4.07 0.45
C TRP A 102 -1.82 3.30 0.78
N ASN A 103 -2.92 4.00 1.08
CA ASN A 103 -4.23 3.38 1.36
C ASN A 103 -4.81 2.72 0.11
N MET A 104 -4.76 3.41 -1.04
CA MET A 104 -5.19 2.85 -2.32
C MET A 104 -4.37 1.62 -2.71
N GLY A 105 -3.08 1.55 -2.35
CA GLY A 105 -2.22 0.39 -2.55
C GLY A 105 -2.73 -0.84 -1.79
N TRP A 106 -3.13 -0.68 -0.52
CA TRP A 106 -3.77 -1.75 0.24
C TRP A 106 -5.10 -2.20 -0.36
N HIS A 107 -5.93 -1.26 -0.80
CA HIS A 107 -7.16 -1.57 -1.53
C HIS A 107 -6.86 -2.38 -2.80
N ALA A 108 -5.92 -1.93 -3.64
CA ALA A 108 -5.53 -2.66 -4.85
C ALA A 108 -4.99 -4.07 -4.53
N PHE A 109 -4.15 -4.20 -3.51
CA PHE A 109 -3.56 -5.47 -3.08
C PHE A 109 -4.63 -6.49 -2.68
N ARG A 110 -5.62 -6.07 -1.87
CA ARG A 110 -6.71 -6.94 -1.39
C ARG A 110 -7.63 -7.42 -2.52
N GLN A 111 -7.62 -6.71 -3.64
CA GLN A 111 -8.35 -7.06 -4.86
C GLN A 111 -7.53 -7.94 -5.82
N GLY A 112 -6.35 -8.38 -5.40
CA GLY A 112 -5.43 -9.18 -6.23
C GLY A 112 -4.70 -8.37 -7.30
N ARG A 113 -4.83 -7.03 -7.31
CA ARG A 113 -4.16 -6.14 -8.28
C ARG A 113 -2.75 -5.81 -7.77
N HIS A 114 -1.89 -6.84 -7.66
CA HIS A 114 -0.61 -6.73 -6.97
C HIS A 114 0.38 -5.80 -7.67
N GLU A 115 0.42 -5.77 -9.02
CA GLU A 115 1.28 -4.86 -9.78
C GLU A 115 0.89 -3.40 -9.53
N GLN A 116 -0.42 -3.11 -9.50
CA GLN A 116 -0.93 -1.77 -9.20
C GLN A 116 -0.60 -1.37 -7.75
N ALA A 117 -0.77 -2.30 -6.80
CA ALA A 117 -0.43 -2.05 -5.40
C ALA A 117 1.06 -1.69 -5.24
N GLN A 118 1.95 -2.45 -5.88
CA GLN A 118 3.38 -2.15 -5.91
C GLN A 118 3.64 -0.75 -6.48
N GLN A 119 3.05 -0.41 -7.63
CA GLN A 119 3.23 0.92 -8.23
C GLN A 119 2.78 2.05 -7.30
N LEU A 120 1.62 1.90 -6.64
CA LEU A 120 1.09 2.89 -5.70
C LEU A 120 2.00 3.06 -4.48
N TRP A 121 2.52 1.97 -3.91
CA TRP A 121 3.47 2.05 -2.80
C TRP A 121 4.82 2.62 -3.20
N LEU A 122 5.34 2.31 -4.40
CA LEU A 122 6.56 2.93 -4.92
C LEU A 122 6.38 4.43 -5.11
N GLN A 123 5.27 4.88 -5.67
CA GLN A 123 4.96 6.31 -5.77
C GLN A 123 4.77 6.98 -4.40
N ALA A 124 4.27 6.25 -3.41
CA ALA A 124 4.23 6.73 -2.03
C ALA A 124 5.63 6.85 -1.41
N LEU A 125 6.62 6.10 -1.89
CA LEU A 125 8.02 6.16 -1.43
C LEU A 125 8.85 7.25 -2.12
N GLU A 126 8.58 7.57 -3.38
CA GLU A 126 9.39 8.50 -4.19
C GLU A 126 9.69 9.86 -3.53
N GLN A 127 8.79 10.34 -2.67
CA GLN A 127 8.88 11.66 -2.03
C GLN A 127 9.13 11.58 -0.51
N VAL A 128 9.47 10.39 0.01
CA VAL A 128 9.86 10.23 1.42
C VAL A 128 11.28 10.74 1.61
N ARG A 129 11.50 11.51 2.67
CA ARG A 129 12.85 11.83 3.15
C ARG A 129 13.23 10.76 4.15
N GLY A 130 14.15 9.88 3.76
CA GLY A 130 14.60 8.77 4.60
C GLY A 130 14.16 7.41 4.06
N GLU A 131 14.36 6.39 4.89
CA GLU A 131 14.15 4.98 4.55
C GLU A 131 13.07 4.41 5.48
N PRO A 132 11.80 4.41 5.04
CA PRO A 132 10.69 4.14 5.94
C PRO A 132 10.54 2.65 6.27
N SER A 133 10.35 2.35 7.55
CA SER A 133 10.31 0.98 8.09
C SER A 133 9.19 0.10 7.54
N TRP A 134 8.11 0.69 7.05
CA TRP A 134 7.00 -0.04 6.45
C TRP A 134 7.35 -0.62 5.07
N ALA A 135 8.36 -0.09 4.37
CA ALA A 135 8.64 -0.42 2.98
C ALA A 135 9.14 -1.86 2.79
N PRO A 136 10.18 -2.33 3.52
CA PRO A 136 10.69 -3.69 3.33
C PRO A 136 9.64 -4.81 3.51
N PRO A 137 8.85 -4.87 4.59
CA PRO A 137 7.85 -5.93 4.74
C PRO A 137 6.73 -5.82 3.69
N THR A 138 6.31 -4.60 3.33
CA THR A 138 5.24 -4.39 2.33
C THR A 138 5.69 -4.81 0.92
N LEU A 139 6.93 -4.47 0.54
CA LEU A 139 7.49 -4.88 -0.75
C LEU A 139 7.76 -6.39 -0.78
N ALA A 140 8.23 -6.98 0.31
CA ALA A 140 8.35 -8.44 0.43
C ALA A 140 6.99 -9.14 0.21
N LEU A 141 5.93 -8.64 0.85
CA LEU A 141 4.58 -9.18 0.70
C LEU A 141 4.11 -9.14 -0.76
N VAL A 142 4.21 -7.99 -1.43
CA VAL A 142 3.67 -7.84 -2.80
C VAL A 142 4.45 -8.64 -3.82
N LEU A 143 5.78 -8.69 -3.69
CA LEU A 143 6.63 -9.47 -4.58
C LEU A 143 6.33 -10.97 -4.46
N HIS A 144 6.12 -11.45 -3.24
CA HIS A 144 5.73 -12.84 -3.03
C HIS A 144 4.37 -13.15 -3.67
N ARG A 145 3.37 -12.26 -3.54
CA ARG A 145 2.07 -12.42 -4.19
C ARG A 145 2.11 -12.34 -5.72
N GLN A 146 3.15 -11.73 -6.29
CA GLN A 146 3.43 -11.75 -7.73
C GLN A 146 4.21 -13.00 -8.18
N GLY A 147 4.59 -13.88 -7.25
CA GLY A 147 5.40 -15.07 -7.54
C GLY A 147 6.92 -14.81 -7.52
N ASN A 148 7.36 -13.58 -7.27
CA ASN A 148 8.77 -13.17 -7.23
C ASN A 148 9.39 -13.42 -5.84
N THR A 149 9.32 -14.66 -5.36
CA THR A 149 9.73 -15.02 -3.99
C THR A 149 11.21 -14.73 -3.71
N ASP A 150 12.10 -14.92 -4.68
CA ASP A 150 13.54 -14.64 -4.51
C ASP A 150 13.80 -13.17 -4.21
N GLU A 151 13.07 -12.25 -4.85
CA GLU A 151 13.20 -10.81 -4.58
C GLU A 151 12.47 -10.43 -3.28
N ALA A 152 11.35 -11.07 -2.98
CA ALA A 152 10.65 -10.90 -1.71
C ALA A 152 11.56 -11.23 -0.51
N VAL A 153 12.34 -12.31 -0.61
CA VAL A 153 13.30 -12.72 0.43
C VAL A 153 14.38 -11.65 0.66
N LYS A 154 14.86 -10.96 -0.38
CA LYS A 154 15.84 -9.86 -0.23
C LYS A 154 15.24 -8.67 0.50
N TRP A 155 14.02 -8.28 0.16
CA TRP A 155 13.31 -7.20 0.85
C TRP A 155 12.98 -7.58 2.30
N TYR A 156 12.58 -8.82 2.55
CA TYR A 156 12.35 -9.31 3.91
C TYR A 156 13.64 -9.31 4.74
N ALA A 157 14.77 -9.73 4.15
CA ALA A 157 16.08 -9.67 4.79
C ALA A 157 16.47 -8.23 5.18
N ALA A 158 16.04 -7.22 4.42
CA ALA A 158 16.27 -5.82 4.79
C ALA A 158 15.48 -5.41 6.04
N ALA A 159 14.25 -5.92 6.23
CA ALA A 159 13.49 -5.74 7.48
C ALA A 159 14.24 -6.39 8.66
N VAL A 160 14.66 -7.65 8.50
CA VAL A 160 15.41 -8.40 9.52
C VAL A 160 16.72 -7.72 9.88
N ARG A 161 17.49 -7.23 8.91
CA ARG A 161 18.74 -6.52 9.20
C ARG A 161 18.51 -5.20 9.93
N THR A 162 17.43 -4.49 9.62
CA THR A 162 17.09 -3.22 10.27
C THR A 162 16.73 -3.44 11.74
N GLU A 163 15.84 -4.38 12.03
CA GLU A 163 15.36 -4.66 13.37
C GLU A 163 15.30 -6.18 13.64
N PRO A 164 16.46 -6.84 13.87
CA PRO A 164 16.53 -8.31 13.93
C PRO A 164 15.61 -8.91 15.00
N GLN A 165 15.52 -8.27 16.16
CA GLN A 165 14.71 -8.76 17.28
C GLN A 165 13.20 -8.69 16.99
N LEU A 166 12.78 -7.83 16.06
CA LEU A 166 11.38 -7.67 15.69
C LEU A 166 10.99 -8.66 14.58
N TRP A 167 11.84 -8.81 13.57
CA TRP A 167 11.47 -9.52 12.34
C TRP A 167 11.93 -10.97 12.26
N ILE A 168 12.82 -11.45 13.14
CA ILE A 168 13.29 -12.84 13.06
C ILE A 168 12.22 -13.86 13.49
N ASP A 169 11.26 -13.44 14.31
CA ASP A 169 10.20 -14.29 14.86
C ASP A 169 8.83 -13.86 14.32
N PRO A 170 8.13 -14.71 13.53
CA PRO A 170 6.81 -14.37 13.00
C PRO A 170 5.74 -14.19 14.09
N ALA A 171 5.96 -14.66 15.32
CA ALA A 171 5.07 -14.38 16.45
C ALA A 171 4.92 -12.87 16.74
N ASN A 172 5.88 -12.05 16.33
CA ASN A 172 5.79 -10.60 16.46
C ASN A 172 4.87 -9.94 15.43
N PHE A 173 4.50 -10.63 14.33
CA PHE A 173 3.78 -10.00 13.21
C PHE A 173 2.44 -9.41 13.61
N GLU A 174 1.70 -10.04 14.53
CA GLU A 174 0.42 -9.50 14.99
C GLU A 174 0.57 -8.13 15.65
N ARG A 175 1.61 -7.97 16.49
CA ARG A 175 1.92 -6.69 17.16
C ARG A 175 2.53 -5.67 16.20
N LEU A 176 3.39 -6.11 15.28
CA LEU A 176 4.10 -5.23 14.33
C LEU A 176 3.17 -4.73 13.22
N LEU A 177 2.20 -5.55 12.82
CA LEU A 177 1.35 -5.34 11.65
C LEU A 177 -0.13 -5.40 12.04
N PRO A 178 -0.60 -4.56 12.99
CA PRO A 178 -1.95 -4.65 13.54
C PRO A 178 -3.05 -4.35 12.51
N HIS A 179 -2.72 -3.62 11.45
CA HIS A 179 -3.65 -3.28 10.36
C HIS A 179 -3.61 -4.27 9.19
N TRP A 180 -2.72 -5.27 9.23
CA TRP A 180 -2.64 -6.30 8.23
C TRP A 180 -3.63 -7.42 8.53
N GLN A 181 -4.37 -7.82 7.51
CA GLN A 181 -5.29 -8.95 7.56
C GLN A 181 -4.53 -10.24 7.90
N PRO A 182 -5.18 -11.23 8.54
CA PRO A 182 -4.54 -12.52 8.83
C PRO A 182 -3.89 -13.17 7.61
N ALA A 183 -4.53 -13.12 6.44
CA ALA A 183 -4.00 -13.67 5.19
C ALA A 183 -2.79 -12.90 4.63
N GLU A 184 -2.65 -11.61 4.97
CA GLU A 184 -1.48 -10.79 4.60
C GLU A 184 -0.29 -11.17 5.48
N ARG A 185 -0.51 -11.31 6.79
CA ARG A 185 0.52 -11.78 7.75
C ARG A 185 0.96 -13.21 7.46
N GLN A 186 0.02 -14.10 7.13
CA GLN A 186 0.34 -15.48 6.74
C GLN A 186 1.19 -15.54 5.46
N ALA A 187 0.91 -14.67 4.47
CA ALA A 187 1.73 -14.59 3.27
C ALA A 187 3.13 -14.06 3.58
N LEU A 188 3.27 -13.10 4.49
CA LEU A 188 4.59 -12.65 4.94
C LEU A 188 5.34 -13.73 5.72
N GLU A 189 4.64 -14.59 6.46
CA GLU A 189 5.23 -15.76 7.13
C GLU A 189 5.80 -16.76 6.12
N GLN A 190 5.16 -16.95 4.97
CA GLN A 190 5.71 -17.76 3.88
C GLN A 190 7.02 -17.15 3.33
N VAL A 191 7.11 -15.81 3.25
CA VAL A 191 8.35 -15.14 2.88
C VAL A 191 9.43 -15.32 3.95
N HIS A 192 9.06 -15.22 5.24
CA HIS A 192 9.97 -15.52 6.35
C HIS A 192 10.53 -16.94 6.26
N GLN A 193 9.68 -17.95 6.01
CA GLN A 193 10.11 -19.34 5.85
C GLN A 193 11.09 -19.51 4.68
N ALA A 194 10.81 -18.86 3.54
CA ALA A 194 11.72 -18.86 2.40
C ALA A 194 13.06 -18.18 2.74
N TRP A 195 13.02 -17.07 3.50
CA TRP A 195 14.22 -16.39 3.99
C TRP A 195 15.03 -17.26 4.96
N VAL A 196 14.40 -18.00 5.88
CA VAL A 196 15.10 -18.94 6.78
C VAL A 196 15.75 -20.08 5.99
N ALA A 197 15.07 -20.60 4.97
CA ALA A 197 15.58 -21.70 4.16
C ALA A 197 16.79 -21.30 3.29
N SER A 198 16.81 -20.05 2.81
CA SER A 198 17.88 -19.54 1.95
C SER A 198 18.10 -18.04 2.17
N PRO A 199 18.72 -17.64 3.30
CA PRO A 199 18.95 -16.24 3.59
C PRO A 199 19.94 -15.66 2.57
N PRO A 200 19.66 -14.48 2.00
CA PRO A 200 20.54 -13.90 1.00
C PRO A 200 21.86 -13.49 1.65
N SER A 201 22.98 -13.81 1.00
CA SER A 201 24.27 -13.26 1.36
C SER A 201 24.27 -11.77 1.04
N TRP A 202 24.39 -10.94 2.07
CA TRP A 202 24.62 -9.51 1.88
C TRP A 202 26.13 -9.27 1.63
N PRO A 203 26.51 -8.45 0.63
CA PRO A 203 27.88 -7.98 0.47
C PRO A 203 28.32 -7.03 1.60
#